data_AF-A0A8S2TYR1-F1
#
_entry.id   AF-A0A8S2TYR1-F1
#
_cell.length_a   1.000
_cell.length_b   1.000
_cell.length_c   1.000
_cell.angle_alpha   90.00
_cell.angle_beta   90.00
_cell.angle_gamma   90.00
#
_symmetry.space_group_name_H-M   'P 1'
#
loop_
_entity.id
_entity.type
_entity.pdbx_description
1 polymer ?
#
loop_
_entity_poly.entity_id
_entity_poly.type
_entity_poly.pdbx_seq_one_letter_code
_entity_poly.pdbx_strand_id
1 'polypeptide(L)' 'HHGDRGAQLADAILPGAAYTEKRSIYANTEGRAQQTYLATTPPGKAREDWKIVRA' A
#
# COMPACT_ATOMS: atom_id res chain seq x y z
N HIS A 1 -5.44 -2.36 2.04
CA HIS A 1 -5.39 -3.05 3.34
C HIS A 1 -6.76 -3.13 4.04
N HIS A 2 -7.49 -2.02 4.28
CA HIS A 2 -8.61 -2.03 5.25
C HIS A 2 -9.96 -2.60 4.81
N GLY A 3 -10.17 -2.94 3.53
CA GLY A 3 -11.39 -3.67 3.13
C GLY A 3 -12.69 -2.86 3.28
N ASP A 4 -12.60 -1.53 3.19
CA ASP A 4 -13.75 -0.62 3.33
C ASP A 4 -14.69 -0.67 2.10
N ARG A 5 -15.60 0.30 1.96
CA ARG A 5 -16.66 0.34 0.93
C ARG A 5 -16.19 0.01 -0.49
N GLY A 6 -14.97 0.37 -0.87
CA GLY A 6 -14.40 0.05 -2.19
C GLY A 6 -14.11 -1.45 -2.41
N ALA A 7 -13.78 -2.20 -1.36
CA ALA A 7 -13.56 -3.65 -1.45
C ALA A 7 -14.86 -4.44 -1.56
N GLN A 8 -15.96 -3.93 -0.98
CA GLN A 8 -17.28 -4.57 -1.02
C GLN A 8 -17.92 -4.55 -2.42
N LEU A 9 -17.50 -3.61 -3.26
CA LEU A 9 -18.02 -3.43 -4.62
C LEU A 9 -17.12 -4.08 -5.68
N ALA A 10 -15.96 -4.62 -5.31
CA ALA A 10 -14.97 -5.12 -6.25
C ALA A 10 -15.20 -6.59 -6.62
N ASP A 11 -15.12 -6.91 -7.91
CA ASP A 11 -15.19 -8.31 -8.39
C ASP A 11 -13.95 -9.13 -8.00
N ALA A 12 -12.82 -8.46 -7.77
CA ALA A 12 -11.57 -9.09 -7.34
C ALA A 12 -10.81 -8.20 -6.34
N ILE A 13 -10.22 -8.83 -5.32
CA ILE A 13 -9.48 -8.14 -4.26
C ILE A 13 -8.01 -8.58 -4.29
N LEU A 14 -7.11 -7.62 -4.50
CA LEU A 14 -5.66 -7.82 -4.44
C LEU A 14 -5.12 -7.14 -3.17
N PRO A 15 -4.57 -7.90 -2.19
CA PRO A 15 -4.14 -7.34 -0.93
C PRO A 15 -2.81 -6.58 -1.05
N GLY A 16 -2.85 -5.26 -0.83
CA GLY A 16 -1.69 -4.37 -0.78
C GLY A 16 -1.22 -4.05 0.64
N ALA A 17 0.08 -3.75 0.78
CA ALA A 17 0.76 -3.40 2.04
C ALA A 17 0.36 -2.01 2.58
N ALA A 18 0.27 -1.87 3.90
CA ALA A 18 0.06 -0.58 4.57
C ALA A 18 1.29 0.33 4.45
N TYR A 19 1.14 1.63 4.78
CA TYR A 19 2.23 2.62 4.63
C TYR A 19 3.44 2.35 5.52
N THR A 20 3.25 1.69 6.67
CA THR A 20 4.31 1.21 7.58
C THR A 20 5.00 -0.05 7.08
N GLU A 21 4.42 -0.72 6.08
CA GLU A 21 4.82 -2.04 5.59
C GLU A 21 5.46 -1.99 4.21
N LYS A 22 5.73 -0.79 3.69
CA LYS A 22 6.36 -0.60 2.38
C LYS A 22 7.28 0.61 2.35
N ARG A 23 8.29 0.52 1.49
CA ARG A 23 9.15 1.65 1.17
C ARG A 23 8.57 2.40 -0.03
N SER A 24 8.05 3.59 0.19
CA SER A 24 7.41 4.41 -0.85
C SER A 24 7.71 5.89 -0.62
N ILE A 25 7.59 6.67 -1.68
CA ILE A 25 7.74 8.13 -1.63
C ILE A 25 6.35 8.75 -1.68
N TYR A 26 6.09 9.65 -0.74
CA TYR A 26 4.86 10.44 -0.66
C TYR A 26 5.21 11.92 -0.78
N ALA A 27 4.39 12.70 -1.48
CA ALA A 27 4.50 14.15 -1.50
C ALA A 27 3.51 14.76 -0.49
N ASN A 28 3.98 15.67 0.35
CA ASN A 28 3.09 16.43 1.23
C ASN A 28 2.45 17.63 0.49
N THR A 29 1.55 18.35 1.15
CA THR A 29 0.83 19.51 0.57
C THR A 29 1.74 20.69 0.23
N GLU A 30 2.93 20.76 0.81
CA GLU A 30 3.94 21.78 0.53
C GLU A 30 4.88 21.35 -0.62
N GLY A 31 4.64 20.19 -1.25
CA GLY A 31 5.45 19.67 -2.33
C GLY A 31 6.74 18.97 -1.89
N ARG A 32 6.94 18.72 -0.60
CA ARG A 32 8.10 18.00 -0.09
C ARG A 32 7.92 16.50 -0.26
N ALA A 33 8.89 15.86 -0.93
CA ALA A 33 8.97 14.41 -1.02
C ALA A 33 9.46 13.81 0.30
N GLN A 34 8.72 12.82 0.81
CA GLN A 34 9.00 12.11 2.06
C GLN A 34 9.01 10.62 1.78
N GLN A 35 10.09 9.95 2.22
CA GLN A 35 10.23 8.51 2.02
C GLN A 35 9.80 7.78 3.29
N THR A 36 8.91 6.79 3.16
CA THR A 36 8.64 5.85 4.24
C THR A 36 9.76 4.83 4.37
N TYR A 37 9.87 4.26 5.57
CA TYR A 37 10.74 3.14 5.87
C TYR A 37 9.91 1.98 6.41
N LEU A 38 10.38 0.76 6.15
CA LEU A 38 9.72 -0.45 6.61
C LEU A 38 9.80 -0.52 8.14
N ALA A 39 8.66 -0.43 8.82
CA ALA A 39 8.56 -0.66 10.26
C ALA A 39 8.23 -2.13 10.55
N THR A 40 7.38 -2.74 9.71
CA THR A 40 6.91 -4.13 9.83
C THR A 40 6.74 -4.75 8.45
N THR A 41 6.74 -6.08 8.35
CA THR A 41 6.42 -6.77 7.08
C THR A 41 4.90 -6.84 6.86
N PRO A 42 4.42 -6.78 5.61
CA PRO A 42 2.99 -6.89 5.32
C PRO A 42 2.38 -8.22 5.82
N PRO A 43 1.17 -8.21 6.38
CA PRO A 43 0.55 -9.41 6.92
C PRO A 43 0.04 -10.35 5.80
N GLY A 44 0.19 -11.65 6.04
CA GLY A 44 -0.35 -12.70 5.17
C GLY A 44 0.27 -12.70 3.77
N LYS A 45 -0.57 -12.60 2.73
CA LYS A 45 -0.15 -12.59 1.31
C LYS A 45 -0.09 -11.19 0.72
N ALA A 46 -0.17 -10.15 1.55
CA ALA A 46 -0.08 -8.77 1.08
C ALA A 46 1.29 -8.50 0.44
N ARG A 47 1.30 -7.72 -0.64
CA ARG A 47 2.52 -7.33 -1.37
C ARG A 47 2.62 -5.81 -1.44
N GLU A 48 3.82 -5.29 -1.67
CA GLU A 48 3.97 -3.87 -1.99
C GLU A 48 3.16 -3.52 -3.23
N ASP A 49 2.43 -2.40 -3.20
CA ASP A 49 1.45 -2.09 -4.24
C ASP A 49 2.06 -2.06 -5.65
N TRP A 50 3.27 -1.51 -5.79
CA TRP A 50 3.96 -1.45 -7.08
C TRP A 50 4.28 -2.85 -7.63
N LYS A 51 4.54 -3.84 -6.77
CA LYS A 51 4.78 -5.24 -7.17
C LYS A 51 3.50 -5.92 -7.64
N ILE A 52 2.34 -5.47 -7.18
CA ILE A 52 1.04 -5.98 -7.63
C ILE A 52 0.74 -5.43 -9.03
N VAL A 53 1.00 -4.15 -9.28
CA VAL A 53 0.71 -3.49 -10.55
C VAL A 53 1.70 -3.87 -11.67
N ARG A 54 2.97 -4.12 -11.34
CA ARG A 54 4.01 -4.48 -12.32
C ARG A 54 4.01 -5.96 -12.72
N ALA A 55 3.39 -6.82 -11.92
CA ALA A 55 3.55 -8.28 -11.93
C ALA A 55 3.48 -8.92 -13.32
#